data_AF-A0A8X6SV47-F1
#
_entry.id   AF-A0A8X6SV47-F1
#
_cell.length_a   1.000
_cell.length_b   1.000
_cell.length_c   1.000
_cell.angle_alpha   90.00
_cell.angle_beta   90.00
_cell.angle_gamma   90.00
#
_symmetry.space_group_name_H-M   'P 1'
#
loop_
_entity.id
_entity.type
_entity.pdbx_description
1 polymer ?
#
loop_
_entity_poly.entity_id
_entity_poly.type
_entity_poly.pdbx_seq_one_letter_code
_entity_poly.pdbx_strand_id
1 'polypeptide(L)'
;MIRWALKLSEFNIEWEHRPGVQNVVADLLSRNPVDSVEGSQISCAALRALAINSREQFIKEQREDPELGHIYRYLENPDDGSVNATVCESWSKDFKLINGLLFYAKYFSTLGEL
;
A
#
# COMPACT_ATOMS: atom_id res chain seq x y z
N MET A 1 -18.35 34.30 -6.54
CA MET A 1 -16.93 34.57 -6.88
C MET A 1 -16.39 35.86 -6.26
N ILE A 2 -17.04 37.02 -6.43
CA ILE A 2 -16.54 38.33 -5.94
C ILE A 2 -16.19 38.34 -4.44
N ARG A 3 -16.95 37.65 -3.59
CA ARG A 3 -16.68 37.55 -2.14
C ARG A 3 -15.30 36.96 -1.79
N TRP A 4 -14.70 36.16 -2.67
CA TRP A 4 -13.40 35.52 -2.47
C TRP A 4 -12.26 36.23 -3.22
N ALA A 5 -12.57 37.24 -4.03
CA ALA A 5 -11.60 37.89 -4.91
C ALA A 5 -10.42 38.51 -4.14
N LEU A 6 -10.70 39.20 -3.02
CA LEU A 6 -9.66 39.79 -2.17
C LEU A 6 -8.73 38.74 -1.56
N LYS A 7 -9.28 37.58 -1.19
CA LYS A 7 -8.48 36.50 -0.60
C LYS A 7 -7.66 35.76 -1.66
N LEU A 8 -8.22 35.57 -2.85
CA LEU A 8 -7.52 34.92 -3.96
C LEU A 8 -6.41 35.81 -4.52
N SER A 9 -6.54 37.13 -4.47
CA SER A 9 -5.51 38.06 -4.96
C SER A 9 -4.21 38.04 -4.15
N GLU A 10 -4.22 37.48 -2.93
CA GLU A 10 -3.01 37.32 -2.12
C GLU A 10 -2.08 36.21 -2.65
N PHE A 11 -2.60 35.30 -3.47
CA PHE A 11 -1.87 34.14 -3.96
C PHE A 11 -1.53 34.28 -5.45
N ASN A 12 -0.34 33.84 -5.85
CA ASN A 12 0.02 33.69 -7.25
C ASN A 12 -0.46 32.32 -7.78
N ILE A 13 -1.74 32.26 -8.17
CA ILE A 13 -2.41 31.00 -8.58
C ILE A 13 -2.34 30.85 -10.10
N GLU A 14 -1.82 29.73 -10.56
CA GLU A 14 -1.98 29.26 -11.94
C GLU A 14 -3.07 28.18 -12.00
N TRP A 15 -4.03 28.35 -12.91
CA TRP A 15 -5.16 27.44 -13.05
C TRP A 15 -4.82 26.35 -14.06
N GLU A 16 -4.64 25.13 -13.57
CA GLU A 16 -4.41 23.94 -14.39
C GLU A 16 -5.61 22.99 -14.30
N HIS A 17 -6.14 22.57 -15.45
CA HIS A 17 -7.17 21.53 -15.48
C HIS A 17 -6.54 20.15 -15.27
N ARG A 18 -7.04 19.40 -14.27
CA ARG A 18 -6.57 18.04 -13.98
C ARG A 18 -7.63 16.98 -14.29
N PRO A 19 -7.28 15.91 -15.02
CA PRO A 19 -8.21 14.80 -15.27
C PRO A 19 -8.55 14.05 -13.97
N GLY A 20 -9.75 13.48 -13.90
CA GLY A 20 -10.30 12.90 -12.67
C GLY A 20 -9.43 11.86 -11.96
N VAL A 21 -8.60 11.12 -12.70
CA VAL A 21 -7.66 10.13 -12.14
C VAL A 21 -6.63 10.78 -11.20
N GLN A 22 -6.24 12.03 -11.46
CA GLN A 22 -5.29 12.76 -10.60
C GLN A 22 -5.98 13.38 -9.38
N ASN A 23 -7.30 13.44 -9.36
CA ASN A 23 -8.09 13.99 -8.25
C ASN A 23 -8.49 12.92 -7.23
N VAL A 24 -8.05 11.66 -7.38
CA VAL A 24 -8.45 10.54 -6.51
C VAL A 24 -8.16 10.83 -5.04
N VAL A 25 -6.99 11.38 -4.70
CA VAL A 25 -6.65 11.69 -3.30
C VAL A 25 -7.56 12.77 -2.72
N ALA A 26 -7.79 13.85 -3.48
CA ALA A 26 -8.69 14.93 -3.05
C ALA A 26 -10.15 14.45 -2.94
N ASP A 27 -10.60 13.62 -3.89
CA ASP A 27 -11.93 13.01 -3.89
C ASP A 27 -12.11 12.09 -2.66
N LEU A 28 -11.14 11.22 -2.36
CA LEU A 28 -11.16 10.35 -1.18
C LEU A 28 -11.24 11.16 0.13
N LEU A 29 -10.43 12.22 0.27
CA LEU A 29 -10.44 13.06 1.46
C LEU A 29 -11.73 13.85 1.61
N SER A 30 -12.32 14.32 0.51
CA SER A 30 -13.58 15.07 0.54
C SER A 30 -14.80 14.22 0.86
N ARG A 31 -14.78 12.92 0.50
CA ARG A 31 -15.85 11.96 0.79
C ARG A 31 -15.90 11.50 2.23
N ASN A 32 -14.79 11.62 2.97
CA ASN A 32 -14.71 11.22 4.37
C ASN A 32 -14.30 12.41 5.25
N PRO A 33 -15.19 13.42 5.40
CA PRO A 33 -14.92 14.56 6.27
C PRO A 33 -14.79 14.03 7.70
N VAL A 34 -13.64 14.27 8.32
CA VAL A 34 -13.45 14.00 9.75
C VAL A 34 -14.22 15.06 10.51
N ASP A 35 -15.18 14.65 11.34
CA ASP A 35 -15.87 15.57 12.24
C ASP A 35 -14.84 16.34 13.06
N SER A 36 -15.02 17.66 13.15
CA SER A 36 -14.07 18.53 13.84
C SER A 36 -13.88 18.05 15.27
N VAL A 37 -12.74 17.41 15.54
CA VAL A 37 -12.35 17.02 16.89
C VAL A 37 -12.05 18.31 17.63
N GLU A 38 -12.94 18.71 18.54
CA GLU A 38 -12.62 19.74 19.52
C GLU A 38 -11.39 19.26 20.31
N GLY A 39 -10.25 19.90 20.08
CA GLY A 39 -9.07 19.78 20.93
C GLY A 39 -7.97 18.83 20.42
N SER A 40 -6.88 19.46 19.96
CA SER A 40 -5.48 19.15 20.28
C SER A 40 -4.89 17.74 20.09
N GLN A 41 -5.63 16.74 19.63
CA GLN A 41 -5.06 15.43 19.38
C GLN A 41 -5.21 15.10 17.90
N ILE A 42 -4.19 15.47 17.13
CA ILE A 42 -3.86 14.75 15.91
C ILE A 42 -3.54 13.34 16.39
N SER A 43 -4.56 12.49 16.54
CA SER A 43 -4.33 11.09 16.26
C SER A 43 -4.01 11.12 14.78
N CYS A 44 -2.70 11.16 14.46
CA CYS A 44 -2.27 10.46 13.27
C CYS A 44 -3.08 9.17 13.33
N ALA A 45 -3.89 8.88 12.31
CA ALA A 45 -4.28 7.51 12.11
C ALA A 45 -2.93 6.83 12.00
N ALA A 46 -2.41 6.38 13.14
CA ALA A 46 -1.27 5.53 13.20
C ALA A 46 -1.79 4.44 12.31
N LEU A 47 -1.24 4.35 11.09
CA LEU A 47 -1.03 3.06 10.51
C LEU A 47 -0.62 2.26 11.73
N ARG A 48 -1.49 1.35 12.17
CA ARG A 48 -1.07 0.30 13.06
C ARG A 48 -0.02 -0.37 12.18
N ALA A 49 1.20 0.15 12.23
CA ALA A 49 2.38 -0.65 12.26
C ALA A 49 2.04 -1.58 13.40
N LEU A 50 1.36 -2.69 13.04
CA LEU A 50 1.26 -3.88 13.84
C LEU A 50 2.64 -3.96 14.43
N ALA A 51 2.75 -3.72 15.74
CA ALA A 51 4.03 -3.80 16.42
C ALA A 51 4.59 -5.15 15.98
N ILE A 52 5.63 -5.12 15.16
CA ILE A 52 6.16 -6.32 14.52
C ILE A 52 6.88 -7.04 15.65
N ASN A 53 6.17 -7.93 16.34
CA ASN A 53 6.65 -8.44 17.62
C ASN A 53 7.73 -9.50 17.42
N SER A 54 7.78 -10.16 16.26
CA SER A 54 8.84 -11.08 15.88
C SER A 54 8.81 -11.44 14.39
N ARG A 55 9.94 -11.92 13.88
CA ARG A 55 10.08 -12.41 12.51
C ARG A 55 9.25 -13.66 12.26
N GLU A 56 9.22 -14.54 13.26
CA GLU A 56 8.53 -15.83 13.23
C GLU A 56 7.01 -15.62 13.12
N GLN A 57 6.48 -14.61 13.81
CA GLN A 57 5.08 -14.23 13.70
C GLN A 57 4.73 -13.80 12.27
N PHE A 58 5.60 -13.04 11.61
CA PHE A 58 5.34 -12.59 10.23
C PHE A 58 5.35 -13.76 9.24
N ILE A 59 6.26 -14.71 9.41
CA ILE A 59 6.30 -15.92 8.58
C ILE A 59 5.00 -16.71 8.76
N LYS A 60 4.53 -16.87 10.00
CA LYS A 60 3.26 -17.54 10.30
C LYS A 60 2.07 -16.82 9.66
N GLU A 61 1.97 -15.51 9.84
CA GLU A 61 0.89 -14.70 9.28
C GLU A 61 0.87 -14.76 7.75
N GLN A 62 2.03 -14.65 7.08
CA GLN A 62 2.12 -14.78 5.62
C GLN A 62 1.70 -16.16 5.09
N ARG A 63 1.97 -17.22 5.87
CA ARG A 63 1.62 -18.60 5.48
C ARG A 63 0.13 -18.87 5.65
N GLU A 64 -0.48 -18.29 6.67
CA GLU A 64 -1.92 -18.39 6.99
C GLU A 64 -2.78 -17.43 6.16
N ASP A 65 -2.17 -16.46 5.48
CA ASP A 65 -2.87 -15.48 4.65
C ASP A 65 -3.63 -16.14 3.48
N PRO A 66 -4.93 -15.84 3.29
CA PRO A 66 -5.72 -16.43 2.20
C PRO A 66 -5.21 -16.12 0.79
N GLU A 67 -4.59 -14.95 0.59
CA GLU A 67 -4.10 -14.49 -0.71
C GLU A 67 -2.60 -14.76 -0.90
N LEU A 68 -1.78 -14.68 0.14
CA LEU A 68 -0.33 -14.88 0.02
C LEU A 68 0.09 -16.33 0.29
N GLY A 69 -0.68 -17.09 1.07
CA GLY A 69 -0.31 -18.42 1.53
C GLY A 69 -0.14 -19.45 0.41
N HIS A 70 -0.86 -19.29 -0.71
CA HIS A 70 -0.71 -20.17 -1.87
C HIS A 70 0.58 -19.87 -2.67
N ILE A 71 0.95 -18.59 -2.77
CA ILE A 71 2.22 -18.15 -3.38
C ILE A 71 3.39 -18.57 -2.50
N TYR A 72 3.27 -18.43 -1.18
CA TYR A 72 4.27 -18.86 -0.22
C TYR A 72 4.57 -20.35 -0.37
N ARG A 73 3.53 -21.21 -0.38
CA ARG A 73 3.68 -22.65 -0.54
C ARG A 73 4.34 -23.03 -1.87
N TYR A 74 3.94 -22.38 -2.96
CA TYR A 74 4.52 -22.59 -4.28
C TYR A 74 6.01 -22.22 -4.35
N LEU A 75 6.41 -21.09 -3.74
CA LEU A 75 7.82 -20.67 -3.70
C LEU A 75 8.67 -21.48 -2.72
N GLU A 76 8.06 -22.03 -1.67
CA GLU A 76 8.71 -22.92 -0.70
C GLU A 76 8.99 -24.30 -1.31
N ASN A 77 8.01 -24.86 -2.04
CA ASN A 77 8.13 -26.16 -2.72
C ASN A 77 7.47 -26.10 -4.12
N PRO A 78 8.23 -25.73 -5.17
CA PRO A 78 7.68 -25.59 -6.52
C PRO A 78 7.23 -26.93 -7.15
N ASP A 79 7.73 -28.06 -6.64
CA ASP A 79 7.39 -29.41 -7.10
C ASP A 79 6.18 -30.03 -6.36
N ASP A 80 5.64 -29.34 -5.35
CA ASP A 80 4.45 -29.79 -4.64
C ASP A 80 3.21 -29.47 -5.49
N GLY A 81 2.68 -30.48 -6.20
CA GLY A 81 1.52 -30.38 -7.08
C GLY A 81 0.19 -30.01 -6.40
N SER A 82 0.24 -29.46 -5.19
CA SER A 82 -0.90 -29.06 -4.36
C SER A 82 -1.50 -27.70 -4.75
N VAL A 83 -0.83 -26.93 -5.61
CA VAL A 83 -1.24 -25.57 -6.01
C VAL A 83 -1.35 -25.47 -7.54
N ASN A 84 -2.35 -24.73 -8.03
CA ASN A 84 -2.53 -24.48 -9.48
C ASN A 84 -1.30 -23.77 -10.06
N ALA A 85 -0.42 -24.54 -10.70
CA ALA A 85 0.89 -24.08 -11.18
C ALA A 85 0.78 -22.85 -12.08
N THR A 86 -0.19 -22.79 -13.00
CA THR A 86 -0.31 -21.69 -13.97
C THR A 86 -0.62 -20.33 -13.34
N VAL A 87 -1.43 -20.28 -12.27
CA VAL A 87 -1.75 -19.03 -11.56
C VAL A 87 -0.57 -18.60 -10.70
N CYS A 88 0.05 -19.57 -10.02
CA CYS A 88 1.20 -19.33 -9.15
C CYS A 88 2.44 -18.93 -9.95
N GLU A 89 2.67 -19.47 -11.14
CA GLU A 89 3.76 -19.07 -12.06
C GLU A 89 3.66 -17.61 -12.50
N SER A 90 2.44 -17.09 -12.70
CA SER A 90 2.26 -15.70 -13.10
C SER A 90 2.54 -14.75 -11.93
N TRP A 91 1.99 -15.06 -10.75
CA TRP A 91 2.11 -14.20 -9.56
C TRP A 91 3.50 -14.32 -8.92
N SER A 92 4.09 -15.52 -8.84
CA SER A 92 5.41 -15.76 -8.25
C SER A 92 6.54 -14.97 -8.91
N LYS A 93 6.40 -14.53 -10.18
CA LYS A 93 7.37 -13.66 -10.84
C LYS A 93 7.60 -12.35 -10.10
N ASP A 94 6.56 -11.84 -9.46
CA ASP A 94 6.60 -10.59 -8.72
C ASP A 94 6.91 -10.80 -7.23
N PHE A 95 7.13 -12.03 -6.76
CA PHE A 95 7.45 -12.33 -5.37
C PHE A 95 8.75 -13.12 -5.22
N LYS A 96 9.45 -12.91 -4.09
CA LYS A 96 10.68 -13.63 -3.76
C LYS A 96 10.62 -14.08 -2.30
N LEU A 97 10.94 -15.34 -2.06
CA LEU A 97 11.09 -15.89 -0.72
C LEU A 97 12.57 -15.75 -0.29
N ILE A 98 12.84 -14.93 0.71
CA ILE A 98 14.20 -14.67 1.21
C ILE A 98 14.24 -15.04 2.70
N ASN A 99 15.05 -16.04 3.04
CA ASN A 99 15.18 -16.58 4.41
C ASN A 99 13.84 -17.04 5.03
N GLY A 100 12.83 -17.38 4.22
CA GLY A 100 11.49 -17.75 4.68
C GLY A 100 10.49 -16.59 4.81
N LEU A 101 10.87 -15.36 4.42
CA LEU A 101 9.98 -14.21 4.32
C LEU A 101 9.62 -13.94 2.86
N LEU A 102 8.34 -13.70 2.58
CA LEU A 102 7.86 -13.39 1.23
C LEU A 102 7.93 -11.87 0.99
N PHE A 103 8.64 -11.48 -0.06
CA PHE A 103 8.81 -10.09 -0.48
C PHE A 103 8.20 -9.86 -1.86
N TYR A 104 7.69 -8.65 -2.10
CA TYR A 104 7.26 -8.23 -3.44
C TYR A 104 8.43 -7.63 -4.21
N ALA A 105 8.85 -8.31 -5.27
CA ALA A 105 10.07 -8.08 -6.05
C ALA A 105 10.00 -6.84 -6.95
N LYS A 106 8.82 -6.30 -7.26
CA LYS A 106 8.66 -5.12 -8.12
C LYS A 106 9.36 -3.86 -7.56
N TYR A 107 9.58 -3.80 -6.25
CA TYR A 107 10.30 -2.70 -5.59
C TYR A 107 11.79 -3.00 -5.35
N PHE A 108 12.28 -4.19 -5.70
CA PHE A 108 13.70 -4.54 -5.56
C PHE A 108 14.53 -4.09 -6.77
N SER A 109 13.94 -3.94 -7.96
CA SER A 109 14.64 -3.44 -9.15
C SER A 109 15.13 -1.99 -9.01
N THR A 110 14.56 -1.21 -8.08
CA THR A 110 14.97 0.16 -7.77
C THR A 110 16.03 0.26 -6.66
N LEU A 111 16.37 -0.84 -5.98
CA LEU A 111 17.33 -0.88 -4.87
C LEU A 111 18.63 -1.62 -5.22
N GLY A 112 18.88 -1.88 -6.51
CA GLY A 112 20.02 -2.62 -7.04
C GLY A 112 21.26 -1.80 -7.38
N GLU A 113 21.50 -0.68 -6.70
CA GLU A 113 22.80 0.03 -6.73
C GLU A 113 23.14 0.51 -5.30
N LEU A 114 23.73 -0.38 -4.50
CA LEU A 114 24.51 -0.06 -3.31
C LEU A 114 25.52 -1.19 -3.07
#